data_AF-A0A1Z9BGE6-F1
#
_entry.id   AF-A0A1Z9BGE6-F1
#
_cell.length_a   1.000
_cell.length_b   1.000
_cell.length_c   1.000
_cell.angle_alpha   90.00
_cell.angle_beta   90.00
_cell.angle_gamma   90.00
#
_symmetry.space_group_name_H-M   'P 1'
#
loop_
_entity.id
_entity.type
_entity.pdbx_description
1 polymer ?
#
loop_
_entity_poly.entity_id
_entity_poly.type
_entity_poly.pdbx_seq_one_letter_code
_entity_poly.pdbx_strand_id
1 'polypeptide(L)'
;MISEQSLKMIPAPLAQAFQKKGYAELTPIQEAVLRCTTEGDDAGGLRDLRISSQTGSGKTVAFGFALAPLLLSSCVSNSTQKATRALVIVPTRELVTQVCTELEWLYAETKSVRITGLMGGASMLRERGNLSRKPTLVVATPGRLLDHIRNGALTCGDMSHVVLDEADRLLDMGFREELDEILAALPAERTSHMASATFPDNVRKLANRFQKKPLQIDGPGSQDAHPDIAHIAHVVRPKEIYGALVNLLLMNPGSRTLVFVRRRIDASEMAEKLAGDGFAAMPLSGELPQAQRNRTLSAFRNGSLEILVATDVAARGIDVPDIANVIHLDTPFDPETYVHRSGRTGRAGSQGRSLMLVPSSQERRMRSLLTTVGITAAWLPPPGPKQVRKTARKRQRGLLWARLERLGDLSTSQLEYADTLLNQHQPQKVVAALLEMATPPLPCEPREIGAPAKDRGPKTRKDASDYVTFSISYGTRRGATKARVLSQICRRGEISAGVIGAIQLQAGRSLFQISRGAASAFEQKASRPDKRDPGIQIEPVAAGISERRQSPFRGKPSRPTRGKSNAATPRRKSRKKPSSPS
;
A
#
# COMPACT_ATOMS: atom_id res chain seq x y z
N MET A 1 15.92 21.55 21.71
CA MET A 1 17.36 21.41 22.04
C MET A 1 17.50 20.07 22.71
N ILE A 2 18.49 19.25 22.35
CA ILE A 2 18.61 17.91 22.92
C ILE A 2 18.84 18.10 24.41
N SER A 3 18.07 17.40 25.26
CA SER A 3 18.26 17.52 26.71
C SER A 3 19.72 17.24 27.08
N GLU A 4 20.30 18.00 28.02
CA GLU A 4 21.69 17.78 28.47
C GLU A 4 21.91 16.33 28.95
N GLN A 5 20.87 15.68 29.47
CA GLN A 5 20.91 14.28 29.90
C GLN A 5 21.04 13.32 28.71
N SER A 6 20.30 13.54 27.61
CA SER A 6 20.38 12.71 26.41
C SER A 6 21.72 12.88 25.66
N LEU A 7 22.29 14.09 25.65
CA LEU A 7 23.61 14.36 25.06
C LEU A 7 24.75 13.65 25.80
N LYS A 8 24.66 13.52 27.13
CA LYS A 8 25.67 12.83 27.95
C LYS A 8 25.75 11.32 27.70
N MET A 9 24.66 10.71 27.22
CA MET A 9 24.63 9.27 26.91
C MET A 9 25.20 8.96 25.52
N ILE A 10 25.30 9.94 24.62
CA ILE A 10 25.85 9.74 23.27
C ILE A 10 27.39 9.79 23.35
N PRO A 11 28.11 8.81 22.76
CA PRO A 11 29.56 8.89 22.68
C PRO A 11 30.03 10.21 22.06
N ALA A 12 31.04 10.85 22.66
CA ALA A 12 31.45 12.23 22.31
C ALA A 12 31.66 12.49 20.80
N PRO A 13 32.31 11.59 20.01
CA PRO A 13 32.45 11.81 18.57
C PRO A 13 31.11 11.86 17.81
N LEU A 14 30.12 11.06 18.26
CA LEU A 14 28.79 11.02 17.66
C LEU A 14 27.93 12.21 18.06
N ALA A 15 28.09 12.69 19.30
CA ALA A 15 27.38 13.88 19.79
C ALA A 15 27.74 15.12 18.96
N GLN A 16 29.01 15.27 18.60
CA GLN A 16 29.47 16.37 17.73
C GLN A 16 28.87 16.29 16.32
N ALA A 17 28.82 15.09 15.72
CA ALA A 17 28.17 14.88 14.43
C ALA A 17 26.66 15.22 14.47
N PHE A 18 25.98 14.83 15.55
CA PHE A 18 24.57 15.13 15.80
C PHE A 18 24.29 16.64 15.86
N GLN A 19 25.13 17.39 16.58
CA GLN A 19 25.03 18.84 16.66
C GLN A 19 25.25 19.51 15.30
N LYS A 20 26.26 19.09 14.53
CA LYS A 20 26.53 19.63 13.18
C LYS A 20 25.38 19.39 12.20
N LYS A 21 24.66 18.27 12.33
CA LYS A 21 23.48 18.00 11.50
C LYS A 21 22.23 18.78 11.92
N GLY A 22 22.24 19.45 13.07
CA GLY A 22 21.11 20.23 13.55
C GLY A 22 19.99 19.40 14.17
N TYR A 23 20.27 18.18 14.65
CA TYR A 23 19.26 17.39 15.35
C TYR A 23 18.90 18.05 16.68
N ALA A 24 17.61 18.35 16.85
CA ALA A 24 17.11 19.04 18.03
C ALA A 24 16.74 18.09 19.17
N GLU A 25 16.34 16.85 18.89
CA GLU A 25 15.94 15.82 19.87
C GLU A 25 16.21 14.42 19.28
N LEU A 26 16.36 13.41 20.15
CA LEU A 26 16.43 12.00 19.74
C LEU A 26 15.01 11.45 19.53
N THR A 27 14.85 10.54 18.58
CA THR A 27 13.58 9.81 18.47
C THR A 27 13.45 8.79 19.60
N PRO A 28 12.22 8.37 19.98
CA PRO A 28 12.02 7.41 21.06
C PRO A 28 12.80 6.09 20.86
N ILE A 29 12.94 5.64 19.60
CA ILE A 29 13.70 4.43 19.29
C ILE A 29 15.22 4.64 19.42
N GLN A 30 15.72 5.83 19.05
CA GLN A 30 17.12 6.19 19.21
C GLN A 30 17.50 6.22 20.69
N GLU A 31 16.66 6.85 21.52
CA GLU A 31 16.88 6.92 22.97
C GLU A 31 16.82 5.53 23.62
N ALA A 32 15.83 4.70 23.26
CA ALA A 32 15.70 3.35 23.80
C ALA A 32 16.94 2.49 23.49
N VAL A 33 17.42 2.51 22.24
CA VAL A 33 18.62 1.76 21.85
C VAL A 33 19.85 2.30 22.59
N LEU A 34 19.98 3.62 22.70
CA LEU A 34 21.12 4.25 23.36
C LEU A 34 21.20 3.86 24.85
N ARG A 35 20.09 3.88 25.59
CA ARG A 35 20.04 3.42 26.99
C ARG A 35 20.49 1.97 27.12
N CYS A 36 20.03 1.09 26.24
CA CYS A 36 20.43 -0.32 26.23
C CYS A 36 21.93 -0.51 25.96
N THR A 37 22.56 0.40 25.21
CA THR A 37 24.00 0.34 24.92
C THR A 37 24.87 0.92 26.03
N THR A 38 24.35 1.86 26.82
CA THR A 38 25.09 2.53 27.90
C THR A 38 24.92 1.87 29.27
N GLU A 39 23.75 1.30 29.56
CA GLU A 39 23.37 0.73 30.86
C GLU A 39 23.62 -0.78 30.94
N GLY A 40 24.64 -1.31 30.24
CA GLY A 40 24.85 -2.74 30.08
C GLY A 40 24.72 -3.54 31.39
N ASP A 41 24.04 -4.70 31.33
CA ASP A 41 23.98 -5.69 32.42
C ASP A 41 25.40 -5.92 32.98
N ASP A 42 25.52 -6.17 34.30
CA ASP A 42 26.77 -6.41 35.08
C ASP A 42 27.75 -7.47 34.49
N ALA A 43 27.42 -8.08 33.35
CA ALA A 43 28.19 -9.08 32.61
C ALA A 43 28.95 -8.53 31.38
N GLY A 44 28.89 -7.22 31.06
CA GLY A 44 29.78 -6.60 30.07
C GLY A 44 29.62 -7.08 28.60
N GLY A 45 28.52 -7.73 28.25
CA GLY A 45 28.25 -8.24 26.89
C GLY A 45 27.22 -7.40 26.12
N LEU A 46 27.51 -7.03 24.88
CA LEU A 46 26.53 -6.47 23.94
C LEU A 46 25.45 -7.52 23.62
N ARG A 47 24.19 -7.22 23.94
CA ARG A 47 23.03 -8.09 23.67
C ARG A 47 22.45 -7.81 22.27
N ASP A 48 21.91 -8.85 21.65
CA ASP A 48 21.13 -8.72 20.41
C ASP A 48 19.93 -7.79 20.59
N LEU A 49 19.64 -6.97 19.59
CA LEU A 49 18.50 -6.04 19.60
C LEU A 49 17.47 -6.45 18.54
N ARG A 50 16.20 -6.52 18.91
CA ARG A 50 15.08 -6.75 18.00
C ARG A 50 14.16 -5.54 18.04
N ILE A 51 14.22 -4.73 16.98
CA ILE A 51 13.53 -3.46 16.89
C ILE A 51 12.28 -3.62 16.00
N SER A 52 11.10 -3.35 16.54
CA SER A 52 9.85 -3.25 15.78
C SER A 52 9.44 -1.79 15.64
N SER A 53 9.61 -1.22 14.44
CA SER A 53 9.26 0.18 14.20
C SER A 53 9.13 0.47 12.70
N GLN A 54 8.30 1.45 12.33
CA GLN A 54 8.05 1.84 10.94
C GLN A 54 9.26 2.52 10.27
N THR A 55 9.25 2.64 8.93
CA THR A 55 10.26 3.45 8.21
C THR A 55 10.16 4.93 8.59
N GLY A 56 11.30 5.61 8.72
CA GLY A 56 11.34 7.04 9.08
C GLY A 56 11.33 7.32 10.59
N SER A 57 11.35 6.29 11.45
CA SER A 57 11.43 6.46 12.92
C SER A 57 12.84 6.70 13.45
N GLY A 58 13.86 6.74 12.58
CA GLY A 58 15.26 6.94 12.98
C GLY A 58 16.05 5.66 13.29
N LYS A 59 15.56 4.48 12.88
CA LYS A 59 16.20 3.16 13.11
C LYS A 59 17.65 3.07 12.66
N THR A 60 17.99 3.64 11.50
CA THR A 60 19.35 3.58 10.95
C THR A 60 20.36 4.22 11.91
N VAL A 61 20.03 5.40 12.44
CA VAL A 61 20.87 6.09 13.42
C VAL A 61 20.87 5.35 14.76
N ALA A 62 19.75 4.73 15.15
CA ALA A 62 19.70 3.89 16.33
C ALA A 62 20.65 2.69 16.24
N PHE A 63 20.76 2.02 15.09
CA PHE A 63 21.80 0.99 14.88
C PHE A 63 23.21 1.57 14.85
N GLY A 64 23.40 2.79 14.33
CA GLY A 64 24.66 3.52 14.51
C GLY A 64 25.05 3.62 15.99
N PHE A 65 24.10 3.90 16.89
CA PHE A 65 24.39 3.86 18.32
C PHE A 65 24.72 2.46 18.83
N ALA A 66 23.99 1.42 18.41
CA ALA A 66 24.28 0.03 18.76
C ALA A 66 25.70 -0.42 18.33
N LEU A 67 26.17 0.06 17.19
CA LEU A 67 27.50 -0.27 16.66
C LEU A 67 28.61 0.61 17.25
N ALA A 68 28.28 1.71 17.92
CA ALA A 68 29.26 2.68 18.41
C ALA A 68 30.30 2.08 19.37
N PRO A 69 29.97 1.23 20.36
CA PRO A 69 30.96 0.64 21.25
C PRO A 69 32.06 -0.13 20.49
N LEU A 70 31.69 -0.89 19.45
CA LEU A 70 32.62 -1.61 18.59
C LEU A 70 33.47 -0.68 17.71
N LEU A 71 32.78 0.25 17.02
CA LEU A 71 33.42 1.09 16.01
C LEU A 71 34.33 2.15 16.63
N LEU A 72 34.02 2.61 17.85
CA LEU A 72 34.81 3.59 18.59
C LEU A 72 35.92 2.94 19.43
N SER A 73 35.72 1.75 20.02
CA SER A 73 36.81 1.03 20.76
C SER A 73 38.00 0.69 19.86
N SER A 74 37.76 0.49 18.57
CA SER A 74 38.79 0.33 17.54
C SER A 74 39.70 1.57 17.39
N CYS A 75 39.36 2.71 18.01
CA CYS A 75 40.18 3.92 18.06
C CYS A 75 41.19 3.91 19.23
N VAL A 76 40.95 3.09 20.27
CA VAL A 76 41.70 3.12 21.54
C VAL A 76 42.78 2.04 21.58
N SER A 77 42.56 0.89 20.94
CA SER A 77 43.60 -0.13 20.81
C SER A 77 44.54 0.21 19.65
N ASN A 78 45.86 0.23 19.90
CA ASN A 78 46.94 0.33 18.90
C ASN A 78 46.99 -0.88 17.92
N SER A 79 45.87 -1.57 17.69
CA SER A 79 45.76 -2.65 16.73
C SER A 79 45.89 -2.05 15.31
N THR A 80 47.05 -2.29 14.70
CA THR A 80 47.37 -1.96 13.31
C THR A 80 46.56 -2.79 12.29
N GLN A 81 45.75 -3.75 12.75
CA GLN A 81 44.98 -4.64 11.91
C GLN A 81 43.66 -4.00 11.47
N LYS A 82 43.70 -3.38 10.28
CA LYS A 82 42.50 -3.00 9.54
C LYS A 82 41.71 -4.27 9.18
N ALA A 83 40.47 -4.36 9.64
CA ALA A 83 39.55 -5.45 9.34
C ALA A 83 38.10 -4.97 9.33
N THR A 84 37.23 -5.69 8.64
CA THR A 84 35.78 -5.45 8.64
C THR A 84 35.18 -6.08 9.89
N ARG A 85 34.59 -5.25 10.75
CA ARG A 85 34.12 -5.63 12.09
C ARG A 85 32.59 -5.71 12.18
N ALA A 86 31.90 -4.97 11.32
CA ALA A 86 30.44 -4.94 11.29
C ALA A 86 29.88 -5.03 9.87
N LEU A 87 28.69 -5.62 9.77
CA LEU A 87 27.94 -5.81 8.54
C LEU A 87 26.49 -5.34 8.72
N VAL A 88 25.97 -4.57 7.77
CA VAL A 88 24.55 -4.19 7.67
C VAL A 88 23.97 -4.77 6.39
N ILE A 89 22.98 -5.64 6.51
CA ILE A 89 22.28 -6.27 5.40
C ILE A 89 20.94 -5.58 5.20
N VAL A 90 20.69 -5.11 3.98
CA VAL A 90 19.49 -4.35 3.59
C VAL A 90 18.89 -4.93 2.29
N PRO A 91 17.57 -4.87 2.09
CA PRO A 91 16.90 -5.51 0.94
C PRO A 91 17.16 -4.86 -0.41
N THR A 92 17.48 -3.57 -0.45
CA THR A 92 17.53 -2.79 -1.71
C THR A 92 18.80 -1.98 -1.83
N ARG A 93 19.18 -1.71 -3.08
CA ARG A 93 20.34 -0.89 -3.45
C ARG A 93 20.19 0.55 -2.96
N GLU A 94 18.96 1.07 -3.05
CA GLU A 94 18.62 2.40 -2.58
C GLU A 94 18.82 2.50 -1.07
N LEU A 95 18.41 1.47 -0.32
CA LEU A 95 18.63 1.44 1.12
C LEU A 95 20.11 1.29 1.49
N VAL A 96 20.93 0.58 0.70
CA VAL A 96 22.40 0.59 0.88
C VAL A 96 22.92 2.02 0.84
N THR A 97 22.56 2.78 -0.20
CA THR A 97 23.02 4.16 -0.37
C THR A 97 22.55 5.04 0.79
N GLN A 98 21.29 4.93 1.18
CA GLN A 98 20.71 5.68 2.29
C GLN A 98 21.41 5.37 3.62
N VAL A 99 21.57 4.09 3.95
CA VAL A 99 22.22 3.67 5.20
C VAL A 99 23.68 4.12 5.22
N CYS A 100 24.41 4.01 4.10
CA CYS A 100 25.76 4.57 3.99
C CYS A 100 25.76 6.07 4.27
N THR A 101 24.90 6.85 3.61
CA THR A 101 24.84 8.31 3.81
C THR A 101 24.53 8.68 5.26
N GLU A 102 23.58 7.98 5.90
CA GLU A 102 23.23 8.23 7.31
C GLU A 102 24.40 7.91 8.25
N LEU A 103 25.07 6.78 8.04
CA LEU A 103 26.19 6.38 8.90
C LEU A 103 27.46 7.20 8.62
N GLU A 104 27.68 7.66 7.39
CA GLU A 104 28.82 8.50 7.01
C GLU A 104 28.81 9.85 7.74
N TRP A 105 27.66 10.53 7.82
CA TRP A 105 27.60 11.77 8.58
C TRP A 105 27.68 11.50 10.08
N LEU A 106 27.05 10.41 10.55
CA LEU A 106 27.04 10.05 11.97
C LEU A 106 28.46 9.79 12.50
N TYR A 107 29.29 9.10 11.73
CA TYR A 107 30.68 8.80 12.06
C TYR A 107 31.69 9.78 11.45
N ALA A 108 31.27 10.93 10.91
CA ALA A 108 32.15 11.87 10.21
C ALA A 108 33.36 12.33 11.05
N GLU A 109 33.18 12.46 12.37
CA GLU A 109 34.25 12.87 13.30
C GLU A 109 35.16 11.70 13.73
N THR A 110 34.88 10.48 13.27
CA THR A 110 35.65 9.26 13.62
C THR A 110 36.48 8.78 12.43
N LYS A 111 37.72 9.28 12.31
CA LYS A 111 38.61 9.00 11.17
C LYS A 111 38.93 7.51 10.92
N SER A 112 38.83 6.67 11.95
CA SER A 112 39.10 5.23 11.88
C SER A 112 37.95 4.42 11.27
N VAL A 113 36.73 4.98 11.25
CA VAL A 113 35.53 4.30 10.73
C VAL A 113 35.45 4.53 9.24
N ARG A 114 35.56 3.45 8.48
CA ARG A 114 35.36 3.47 7.02
C ARG A 114 34.18 2.61 6.66
N ILE A 115 33.25 3.20 5.91
CA ILE A 115 31.99 2.59 5.51
C ILE A 115 32.06 2.29 4.02
N THR A 116 31.54 1.14 3.59
CA THR A 116 31.48 0.77 2.17
C THR A 116 30.17 0.09 1.85
N GLY A 117 29.48 0.60 0.83
CA GLY A 117 28.26 0.00 0.28
C GLY A 117 28.56 -1.04 -0.81
N LEU A 118 27.90 -2.20 -0.78
CA LEU A 118 27.96 -3.24 -1.81
C LEU A 118 26.57 -3.50 -2.38
N MET A 119 26.38 -3.27 -3.68
CA MET A 119 25.06 -3.38 -4.30
C MET A 119 25.15 -3.77 -5.77
N GLY A 120 24.19 -4.56 -6.23
CA GLY A 120 24.11 -4.93 -7.66
C GLY A 120 24.06 -3.70 -8.57
N GLY A 121 24.58 -3.82 -9.79
CA GLY A 121 24.61 -2.71 -10.76
C GLY A 121 25.73 -1.68 -10.55
N ALA A 122 26.45 -1.73 -9.43
CA ALA A 122 27.71 -1.01 -9.26
C ALA A 122 28.90 -1.82 -9.83
N SER A 123 30.01 -1.15 -10.13
CA SER A 123 31.21 -1.79 -10.68
C SER A 123 31.85 -2.73 -9.66
N MET A 124 31.92 -4.03 -9.99
CA MET A 124 32.62 -5.05 -9.17
C MET A 124 34.05 -4.66 -8.87
N LEU A 125 34.76 -4.10 -9.87
CA LEU A 125 36.15 -3.72 -9.73
C LEU A 125 36.34 -2.59 -8.70
N ARG A 126 35.44 -1.59 -8.70
CA ARG A 126 35.46 -0.51 -7.71
C ARG A 126 35.16 -1.02 -6.31
N GLU A 127 34.15 -1.88 -6.17
CA GLU A 127 33.82 -2.49 -4.88
C GLU A 127 34.98 -3.34 -4.33
N ARG A 128 35.64 -4.15 -5.17
CA ARG A 128 36.85 -4.89 -4.78
C ARG A 128 37.98 -3.96 -4.34
N GLY A 129 38.17 -2.84 -5.04
CA GLY A 129 39.14 -1.81 -4.67
C GLY A 129 38.81 -1.10 -3.34
N ASN A 130 37.52 -0.96 -3.00
CA ASN A 130 37.11 -0.43 -1.71
C ASN A 130 37.28 -1.46 -0.59
N LEU A 131 36.94 -2.73 -0.86
CA LEU A 131 37.11 -3.84 0.08
C LEU A 131 38.58 -4.12 0.41
N SER A 132 39.49 -4.01 -0.57
CA SER A 132 40.93 -4.18 -0.33
C SER A 132 41.50 -3.17 0.67
N ARG A 133 40.85 -2.00 0.83
CA ARG A 133 41.21 -1.01 1.84
C ARG A 133 40.76 -1.39 3.25
N LYS A 134 40.04 -2.51 3.41
CA LYS A 134 39.55 -3.06 4.68
C LYS A 134 38.65 -2.05 5.43
N PRO A 135 37.45 -1.76 4.90
CA PRO A 135 36.49 -0.90 5.58
C PRO A 135 36.04 -1.54 6.89
N THR A 136 35.80 -0.71 7.91
CA THR A 136 35.39 -1.16 9.25
C THR A 136 33.94 -1.67 9.24
N LEU A 137 33.09 -1.03 8.42
CA LEU A 137 31.67 -1.34 8.26
C LEU A 137 31.33 -1.57 6.78
N VAL A 138 30.63 -2.66 6.50
CA VAL A 138 30.07 -2.95 5.18
C VAL A 138 28.55 -2.87 5.24
N VAL A 139 27.93 -2.20 4.27
CA VAL A 139 26.48 -2.15 4.07
C VAL A 139 26.17 -2.83 2.74
N ALA A 140 25.29 -3.82 2.68
CA ALA A 140 25.14 -4.61 1.45
C ALA A 140 23.75 -5.20 1.21
N THR A 141 23.43 -5.40 -0.07
CA THR A 141 22.34 -6.30 -0.48
C THR A 141 22.77 -7.77 -0.45
N PRO A 142 21.92 -8.74 -0.07
CA PRO A 142 22.32 -10.14 0.15
C PRO A 142 23.07 -10.79 -1.01
N GLY A 143 22.51 -10.78 -2.23
CA GLY A 143 23.15 -11.44 -3.37
C GLY A 143 24.54 -10.87 -3.69
N ARG A 144 24.69 -9.54 -3.67
CA ARG A 144 25.98 -8.89 -3.94
C ARG A 144 27.01 -9.13 -2.85
N LEU A 145 26.57 -9.18 -1.60
CA LEU A 145 27.42 -9.52 -0.47
C LEU A 145 27.97 -10.94 -0.64
N LEU A 146 27.09 -11.88 -0.96
CA LEU A 146 27.43 -13.28 -1.15
C LEU A 146 28.40 -13.48 -2.32
N ASP A 147 28.24 -12.72 -3.41
CA ASP A 147 29.21 -12.73 -4.52
C ASP A 147 30.62 -12.35 -4.03
N HIS A 148 30.77 -11.32 -3.21
CA HIS A 148 32.08 -10.90 -2.69
C HIS A 148 32.65 -11.90 -1.68
N ILE A 149 31.81 -12.56 -0.88
CA ILE A 149 32.22 -13.63 0.04
C ILE A 149 32.71 -14.85 -0.74
N ARG A 150 31.91 -15.36 -1.70
CA ARG A 150 32.24 -16.55 -2.51
C ARG A 150 33.51 -16.36 -3.34
N ASN A 151 33.75 -15.15 -3.83
CA ASN A 151 34.95 -14.81 -4.61
C ASN A 151 36.16 -14.43 -3.75
N GLY A 152 36.07 -14.53 -2.41
CA GLY A 152 37.16 -14.23 -1.47
C GLY A 152 37.54 -12.75 -1.39
N ALA A 153 36.71 -11.84 -1.92
CA ALA A 153 36.95 -10.41 -1.86
C ALA A 153 36.58 -9.81 -0.49
N LEU A 154 35.69 -10.47 0.26
CA LEU A 154 35.32 -10.12 1.63
C LEU A 154 35.46 -11.33 2.55
N THR A 155 36.27 -11.20 3.59
CA THR A 155 36.42 -12.21 4.64
C THR A 155 35.60 -11.84 5.87
N CYS A 156 34.77 -12.75 6.35
CA CYS A 156 33.84 -12.50 7.46
C CYS A 156 34.39 -12.85 8.85
N GLY A 157 35.57 -13.48 8.95
CA GLY A 157 36.09 -14.01 10.21
C GLY A 157 36.30 -12.99 11.34
N ASP A 158 36.53 -11.73 10.99
CA ASP A 158 36.71 -10.63 11.94
C ASP A 158 35.41 -9.89 12.31
N MET A 159 34.27 -10.29 11.75
CA MET A 159 32.99 -9.62 11.98
C MET A 159 32.37 -10.05 13.30
N SER A 160 32.16 -9.11 14.21
CA SER A 160 31.52 -9.37 15.50
C SER A 160 30.08 -8.83 15.58
N HIS A 161 29.67 -7.98 14.63
CA HIS A 161 28.33 -7.38 14.62
C HIS A 161 27.65 -7.51 13.25
N VAL A 162 26.37 -7.88 13.26
CA VAL A 162 25.54 -7.98 12.07
C VAL A 162 24.21 -7.29 12.33
N VAL A 163 23.74 -6.50 11.37
CA VAL A 163 22.45 -5.83 11.40
C VAL A 163 21.62 -6.32 10.20
N LEU A 164 20.40 -6.78 10.44
CA LEU A 164 19.41 -7.00 9.39
C LEU A 164 18.37 -5.88 9.47
N ASP A 165 18.38 -4.97 8.50
CA ASP A 165 17.37 -3.91 8.41
C ASP A 165 16.31 -4.25 7.36
N GLU A 166 15.05 -3.92 7.66
CA GLU A 166 13.87 -4.34 6.90
C GLU A 166 13.81 -5.87 6.66
N ALA A 167 13.89 -6.65 7.76
CA ALA A 167 13.94 -8.12 7.73
C ALA A 167 12.71 -8.78 7.07
N ASP A 168 11.52 -8.19 7.26
CA ASP A 168 10.30 -8.53 6.51
C ASP A 168 10.53 -8.44 5.00
N ARG A 169 11.05 -7.31 4.53
CA ARG A 169 11.30 -7.09 3.10
C ARG A 169 12.37 -7.99 2.51
N LEU A 170 13.41 -8.31 3.29
CA LEU A 170 14.44 -9.27 2.86
C LEU A 170 13.81 -10.62 2.50
N LEU A 171 12.86 -11.10 3.30
CA LEU A 171 12.14 -12.35 3.04
C LEU A 171 11.14 -12.23 1.90
N ASP A 172 10.40 -11.12 1.83
CA ASP A 172 9.44 -10.85 0.74
C ASP A 172 10.09 -10.83 -0.64
N MET A 173 11.37 -10.47 -0.70
CA MET A 173 12.15 -10.43 -1.93
C MET A 173 12.80 -11.78 -2.27
N GLY A 174 12.60 -12.81 -1.43
CA GLY A 174 13.09 -14.15 -1.68
C GLY A 174 14.53 -14.41 -1.22
N PHE A 175 15.17 -13.49 -0.48
CA PHE A 175 16.60 -13.61 -0.11
C PHE A 175 16.90 -14.64 0.99
N ARG A 176 16.02 -15.61 1.22
CA ARG A 176 16.18 -16.55 2.35
C ARG A 176 17.44 -17.39 2.20
N GLU A 177 17.68 -17.92 1.01
CA GLU A 177 18.82 -18.80 0.75
C GLU A 177 20.14 -18.02 0.89
N GLU A 178 20.21 -16.82 0.33
CA GLU A 178 21.39 -15.97 0.44
C GLU A 178 21.67 -15.56 1.89
N LEU A 179 20.62 -15.22 2.66
CA LEU A 179 20.77 -14.90 4.08
C LEU A 179 21.31 -16.10 4.88
N ASP A 180 20.84 -17.30 4.60
CA ASP A 180 21.31 -18.52 5.27
C ASP A 180 22.78 -18.81 4.97
N GLU A 181 23.22 -18.59 3.72
CA GLU A 181 24.63 -18.72 3.35
C GLU A 181 25.51 -17.64 3.96
N ILE A 182 25.03 -16.38 4.00
CA ILE A 182 25.75 -15.29 4.67
C ILE A 182 25.90 -15.62 6.16
N LEU A 183 24.84 -16.12 6.80
CA LEU A 183 24.85 -16.54 8.20
C LEU A 183 25.88 -17.66 8.45
N ALA A 184 26.02 -18.60 7.52
CA ALA A 184 27.00 -19.68 7.61
C ALA A 184 28.45 -19.20 7.44
N ALA A 185 28.67 -18.12 6.69
CA ALA A 185 30.00 -17.50 6.53
C ALA A 185 30.42 -16.62 7.71
N LEU A 186 29.47 -16.19 8.55
CA LEU A 186 29.71 -15.32 9.70
C LEU A 186 30.15 -16.11 10.95
N PRO A 187 30.92 -15.50 11.86
CA PRO A 187 31.28 -16.13 13.14
C PRO A 187 30.04 -16.52 13.97
N ALA A 188 30.17 -17.63 14.71
CA ALA A 188 29.09 -18.14 15.57
C ALA A 188 28.88 -17.27 16.82
N GLU A 189 29.96 -16.68 17.35
CA GLU A 189 29.92 -15.66 18.40
C GLU A 189 29.93 -14.29 17.75
N ARG A 190 28.77 -13.64 17.74
CA ARG A 190 28.55 -12.30 17.22
C ARG A 190 27.28 -11.72 17.85
N THR A 191 27.19 -10.40 17.86
CA THR A 191 25.97 -9.66 18.20
C THR A 191 25.16 -9.44 16.93
N SER A 192 23.88 -9.84 16.95
CA SER A 192 22.98 -9.73 15.81
C SER A 192 21.79 -8.82 16.13
N HIS A 193 21.73 -7.68 15.46
CA HIS A 193 20.62 -6.75 15.56
C HIS A 193 19.66 -6.92 14.37
N MET A 194 18.37 -6.75 14.62
CA MET A 194 17.34 -6.89 13.59
C MET A 194 16.30 -5.78 13.72
N ALA A 195 16.00 -5.10 12.62
CA ALA A 195 14.87 -4.20 12.49
C ALA A 195 13.87 -4.74 11.48
N SER A 196 12.60 -4.62 11.85
CA SER A 196 11.50 -4.93 10.95
C SER A 196 10.32 -4.03 11.28
N ALA A 197 9.50 -3.69 10.29
CA ALA A 197 8.24 -3.00 10.59
C ALA A 197 7.29 -3.99 11.28
N THR A 198 7.28 -5.23 10.80
CA THR A 198 6.42 -6.30 11.32
C THR A 198 7.21 -7.57 11.63
N PHE A 199 6.67 -8.42 12.52
CA PHE A 199 7.25 -9.74 12.83
C PHE A 199 6.23 -10.87 12.59
N PRO A 200 5.86 -11.14 11.32
CA PRO A 200 5.12 -12.34 10.95
C PRO A 200 5.95 -13.62 11.20
N ASP A 201 5.32 -14.79 11.17
CA ASP A 201 5.93 -16.08 11.55
C ASP A 201 7.22 -16.40 10.77
N ASN A 202 7.27 -16.05 9.49
CA ASN A 202 8.46 -16.20 8.64
C ASN A 202 9.64 -15.32 9.13
N VAL A 203 9.37 -14.07 9.52
CA VAL A 203 10.38 -13.16 10.08
C VAL A 203 10.78 -13.60 11.49
N ARG A 204 9.85 -14.08 12.32
CA ARG A 204 10.18 -14.67 13.63
C ARG A 204 11.10 -15.88 13.52
N LYS A 205 10.84 -16.76 12.54
CA LYS A 205 11.72 -17.90 12.25
C LYS A 205 13.12 -17.45 11.82
N LEU A 206 13.23 -16.43 10.97
CA LEU A 206 14.52 -15.83 10.60
C LEU A 206 15.23 -15.24 11.84
N ALA A 207 14.52 -14.44 12.63
CA ALA A 207 15.04 -13.81 13.83
C ALA A 207 15.57 -14.83 14.84
N ASN A 208 14.89 -15.96 15.02
CA ASN A 208 15.34 -17.04 15.93
C ASN A 208 16.58 -17.79 15.43
N ARG A 209 16.89 -17.73 14.13
CA ARG A 209 18.13 -18.29 13.56
C ARG A 209 19.30 -17.31 13.66
N PHE A 210 19.02 -16.02 13.45
CA PHE A 210 20.03 -14.98 13.44
C PHE A 210 20.41 -14.48 14.84
N GLN A 211 19.47 -14.49 15.79
CA GLN A 211 19.62 -13.84 17.10
C GLN A 211 19.60 -14.82 18.27
N LYS A 212 20.28 -14.46 19.36
CA LYS A 212 20.34 -15.15 20.64
C LYS A 212 19.74 -14.27 21.74
N LYS A 213 18.56 -14.66 22.26
CA LYS A 213 17.82 -13.95 23.35
C LYS A 213 17.80 -12.41 23.17
N PRO A 214 17.28 -11.90 22.04
CA PRO A 214 17.33 -10.47 21.77
C PRO A 214 16.44 -9.68 22.73
N LEU A 215 16.90 -8.48 23.09
CA LEU A 215 16.06 -7.49 23.73
C LEU A 215 15.09 -6.91 22.70
N GLN A 216 13.79 -6.98 23.00
CA GLN A 216 12.76 -6.43 22.14
C GLN A 216 12.54 -4.95 22.45
N ILE A 217 12.59 -4.11 21.43
CA ILE A 217 12.32 -2.68 21.51
C ILE A 217 11.22 -2.35 20.51
N ASP A 218 10.05 -1.99 21.03
CA ASP A 218 8.89 -1.64 20.21
C ASP A 218 8.76 -0.12 20.12
N GLY A 219 8.76 0.41 18.90
CA GLY A 219 8.56 1.83 18.64
C GLY A 219 7.08 2.23 18.71
N PRO A 220 6.80 3.54 18.91
CA PRO A 220 5.44 4.05 18.88
C PRO A 220 4.79 3.81 17.51
N GLY A 221 3.52 3.37 17.51
CA GLY A 221 2.75 3.07 16.29
C GLY A 221 2.94 1.66 15.70
N SER A 222 3.61 0.74 16.40
CA SER A 222 3.77 -0.65 15.96
C SER A 222 2.44 -1.45 15.89
N GLN A 223 1.36 -0.95 16.49
CA GLN A 223 0.03 -1.58 16.48
C GLN A 223 -1.07 -0.79 15.73
N ASP A 224 -0.89 0.51 15.48
CA ASP A 224 -1.94 1.36 14.89
C ASP A 224 -1.51 1.89 13.52
N ALA A 225 -2.31 1.52 12.50
CA ALA A 225 -2.17 2.04 11.14
C ALA A 225 -2.20 3.57 11.15
N HIS A 226 -1.17 4.18 10.55
CA HIS A 226 -0.95 5.60 10.30
C HIS A 226 -2.20 6.51 10.49
N PRO A 227 -2.37 7.18 11.64
CA PRO A 227 -3.51 8.07 11.88
C PRO A 227 -3.57 9.28 10.92
N ASP A 228 -2.46 9.61 10.26
CA ASP A 228 -2.30 10.80 9.41
C ASP A 228 -2.58 10.56 7.90
N ILE A 229 -3.15 9.41 7.53
CA ILE A 229 -3.47 9.08 6.13
C ILE A 229 -4.98 9.10 5.88
N ALA A 230 -5.42 9.95 4.97
CA ALA A 230 -6.78 9.92 4.44
C ALA A 230 -6.92 8.82 3.37
N HIS A 231 -7.69 7.78 3.68
CA HIS A 231 -7.94 6.65 2.78
C HIS A 231 -9.24 6.88 1.98
N ILE A 232 -9.16 6.88 0.65
CA ILE A 232 -10.29 7.14 -0.25
C ILE A 232 -10.33 6.08 -1.35
N ALA A 233 -11.47 5.43 -1.54
CA ALA A 233 -11.71 4.46 -2.59
C ALA A 233 -12.68 5.04 -3.63
N HIS A 234 -12.23 5.04 -4.89
CA HIS A 234 -13.02 5.43 -6.04
C HIS A 234 -13.49 4.21 -6.83
N VAL A 235 -14.81 3.97 -6.82
CA VAL A 235 -15.39 2.88 -7.61
C VAL A 235 -15.46 3.31 -9.08
N VAL A 236 -14.79 2.55 -9.94
CA VAL A 236 -14.62 2.88 -11.36
C VAL A 236 -14.95 1.69 -12.25
N ARG A 237 -15.40 1.96 -13.49
CA ARG A 237 -15.49 0.90 -14.50
C ARG A 237 -14.10 0.62 -15.05
N PRO A 238 -13.76 -0.64 -15.42
CA PRO A 238 -12.42 -0.97 -15.92
C PRO A 238 -11.92 -0.11 -17.08
N LYS A 239 -12.82 0.25 -18.00
CA LYS A 239 -12.50 1.10 -19.16
C LYS A 239 -12.19 2.57 -18.80
N GLU A 240 -12.57 3.00 -17.59
CA GLU A 240 -12.47 4.40 -17.14
C GLU A 240 -11.35 4.63 -16.13
N ILE A 241 -10.59 3.60 -15.76
CA ILE A 241 -9.52 3.68 -14.77
C ILE A 241 -8.51 4.78 -15.16
N TYR A 242 -8.09 4.82 -16.43
CA TYR A 242 -7.15 5.84 -16.90
C TYR A 242 -7.73 7.25 -16.78
N GLY A 243 -8.98 7.45 -17.20
CA GLY A 243 -9.60 8.77 -17.09
C GLY A 243 -9.81 9.22 -15.65
N ALA A 244 -10.14 8.29 -14.75
CA ALA A 244 -10.24 8.57 -13.33
C ALA A 244 -8.89 8.94 -12.73
N LEU A 245 -7.80 8.25 -13.12
CA LEU A 245 -6.43 8.61 -12.74
C LEU A 245 -6.11 10.05 -13.16
N VAL A 246 -6.31 10.38 -14.45
CA VAL A 246 -6.06 11.74 -14.98
C VAL A 246 -6.81 12.78 -14.17
N ASN A 247 -8.12 12.58 -13.93
CA ASN A 247 -8.91 13.54 -13.17
C ASN A 247 -8.43 13.67 -11.71
N LEU A 248 -7.97 12.59 -11.06
CA LEU A 248 -7.39 12.67 -9.71
C LEU A 248 -6.08 13.46 -9.69
N LEU A 249 -5.23 13.30 -10.71
CA LEU A 249 -3.99 14.06 -10.84
C LEU A 249 -4.28 15.56 -11.07
N LEU A 250 -5.25 15.88 -11.93
CA LEU A 250 -5.68 17.27 -12.19
C LEU A 250 -6.29 17.96 -10.97
N MET A 251 -6.81 17.21 -9.99
CA MET A 251 -7.33 17.76 -8.74
C MET A 251 -6.21 18.28 -7.82
N ASN A 252 -5.00 17.74 -7.92
CA ASN A 252 -3.87 18.07 -7.04
C ASN A 252 -2.54 18.26 -7.82
N PRO A 253 -2.48 19.18 -8.80
CA PRO A 253 -1.25 19.44 -9.56
C PRO A 253 -0.15 20.01 -8.66
N GLY A 254 1.11 19.74 -9.02
CA GLY A 254 2.27 20.11 -8.22
C GLY A 254 2.47 19.25 -6.97
N SER A 255 1.58 18.29 -6.70
CA SER A 255 1.70 17.37 -5.58
C SER A 255 2.46 16.10 -5.99
N ARG A 256 3.55 15.79 -5.28
CA ARG A 256 4.29 14.53 -5.47
C ARG A 256 3.37 13.34 -5.28
N THR A 257 3.22 12.54 -6.33
CA THR A 257 2.25 11.45 -6.42
C THR A 257 2.93 10.15 -6.84
N LEU A 258 2.77 9.10 -6.03
CA LEU A 258 3.25 7.76 -6.35
C LEU A 258 2.09 6.89 -6.83
N VAL A 259 2.15 6.41 -8.07
CA VAL A 259 1.12 5.56 -8.69
C VAL A 259 1.61 4.12 -8.71
N PHE A 260 0.90 3.23 -8.01
CA PHE A 260 1.19 1.80 -7.98
C PHE A 260 0.46 1.03 -9.08
N VAL A 261 1.24 0.28 -9.84
CA VAL A 261 0.76 -0.67 -10.85
C VAL A 261 1.26 -2.07 -10.55
N ARG A 262 0.60 -3.08 -11.13
CA ARG A 262 0.92 -4.49 -10.89
C ARG A 262 2.13 -4.96 -11.69
N ARG A 263 2.16 -4.74 -13.00
CA ARG A 263 3.21 -5.27 -13.88
C ARG A 263 4.21 -4.18 -14.25
N ARG A 264 5.44 -4.62 -14.54
CA ARG A 264 6.54 -3.71 -14.95
C ARG A 264 6.22 -2.99 -16.26
N ILE A 265 5.65 -3.71 -17.23
CA ILE A 265 5.23 -3.15 -18.52
C ILE A 265 4.18 -2.05 -18.32
N ASP A 266 3.20 -2.29 -17.43
CA ASP A 266 2.17 -1.29 -17.12
C ASP A 266 2.77 0.01 -16.54
N ALA A 267 3.91 -0.08 -15.83
CA ALA A 267 4.55 1.11 -15.27
C ALA A 267 5.09 2.03 -16.36
N SER A 268 5.80 1.46 -17.34
CA SER A 268 6.34 2.19 -18.48
C SER A 268 5.23 2.75 -19.37
N GLU A 269 4.26 1.92 -19.76
CA GLU A 269 3.14 2.35 -20.62
C GLU A 269 2.29 3.45 -19.96
N MET A 270 2.05 3.36 -18.65
CA MET A 270 1.27 4.35 -17.93
C MET A 270 2.04 5.66 -17.78
N ALA A 271 3.33 5.61 -17.49
CA ALA A 271 4.16 6.81 -17.42
C ALA A 271 4.23 7.52 -18.78
N GLU A 272 4.38 6.77 -19.87
CA GLU A 272 4.39 7.32 -21.23
C GLU A 272 3.04 7.97 -21.60
N LYS A 273 1.91 7.33 -21.29
CA LYS A 273 0.58 7.90 -21.50
C LYS A 273 0.38 9.21 -20.72
N LEU A 274 0.79 9.24 -19.45
CA LEU A 274 0.72 10.44 -18.63
C LEU A 274 1.64 11.55 -19.16
N ALA A 275 2.85 11.22 -19.59
CA ALA A 275 3.77 12.18 -20.21
C ALA A 275 3.19 12.76 -21.51
N GLY A 276 2.55 11.92 -22.34
CA GLY A 276 1.82 12.35 -23.53
C GLY A 276 0.63 13.28 -23.23
N ASP A 277 0.02 13.14 -22.05
CA ASP A 277 -1.02 14.03 -21.52
C ASP A 277 -0.46 15.26 -20.78
N GLY A 278 0.85 15.53 -20.88
CA GLY A 278 1.52 16.72 -20.35
C GLY A 278 1.90 16.65 -18.86
N PHE A 279 1.79 15.48 -18.23
CA PHE A 279 2.23 15.31 -16.84
C PHE A 279 3.73 15.02 -16.74
N ALA A 280 4.38 15.57 -15.72
CA ALA A 280 5.75 15.20 -15.35
C ALA A 280 5.76 13.81 -14.68
N ALA A 281 5.68 12.76 -15.50
CA ALA A 281 5.57 11.37 -15.08
C ALA A 281 6.71 10.50 -15.62
N MET A 282 7.30 9.66 -14.77
CA MET A 282 8.34 8.70 -15.16
C MET A 282 8.09 7.34 -14.50
N PRO A 283 8.47 6.22 -15.15
CA PRO A 283 8.36 4.92 -14.56
C PRO A 283 9.51 4.66 -13.57
N LEU A 284 9.25 3.80 -12.60
CA LEU A 284 10.25 3.16 -11.77
C LEU A 284 10.04 1.65 -11.81
N SER A 285 10.86 0.97 -12.60
CA SER A 285 10.84 -0.48 -12.75
C SER A 285 12.23 -1.09 -12.51
N GLY A 286 12.29 -2.41 -12.38
CA GLY A 286 13.55 -3.15 -12.23
C GLY A 286 14.37 -3.28 -13.52
N GLU A 287 13.83 -2.86 -14.67
CA GLU A 287 14.51 -2.90 -15.98
C GLU A 287 15.28 -1.62 -16.28
N LEU A 288 15.00 -0.54 -15.54
CA LEU A 288 15.74 0.71 -15.70
C LEU A 288 17.21 0.50 -15.33
N PRO A 289 18.16 0.96 -16.17
CA PRO A 289 19.56 1.05 -15.80
C PRO A 289 19.72 1.82 -14.48
N GLN A 290 20.60 1.37 -13.60
CA GLN A 290 20.73 1.95 -12.26
C GLN A 290 20.99 3.48 -12.29
N ALA A 291 21.77 3.97 -13.25
CA ALA A 291 22.00 5.40 -13.42
C ALA A 291 20.71 6.18 -13.71
N GLN A 292 19.82 5.63 -14.55
CA GLN A 292 18.53 6.22 -14.87
C GLN A 292 17.59 6.12 -13.66
N ARG A 293 17.56 4.99 -12.96
CA ARG A 293 16.80 4.81 -11.72
C ARG A 293 17.18 5.86 -10.67
N ASN A 294 18.48 6.09 -10.46
CA ASN A 294 18.98 7.10 -9.54
C ASN A 294 18.56 8.52 -9.97
N ARG A 295 18.67 8.86 -11.25
CA ARG A 295 18.22 10.15 -11.79
C ARG A 295 16.72 10.37 -11.58
N THR A 296 15.89 9.37 -11.88
CA THR A 296 14.43 9.43 -11.69
C THR A 296 14.08 9.64 -10.21
N LEU A 297 14.71 8.90 -9.30
CA LEU A 297 14.49 9.06 -7.87
C LEU A 297 14.95 10.43 -7.36
N SER A 298 16.09 10.94 -7.83
CA SER A 298 16.55 12.29 -7.48
C SER A 298 15.62 13.38 -8.00
N ALA A 299 15.11 13.26 -9.24
CA ALA A 299 14.11 14.16 -9.81
C ALA A 299 12.77 14.11 -9.05
N PHE A 300 12.39 12.94 -8.55
CA PHE A 300 11.20 12.81 -7.70
C PHE A 300 11.41 13.42 -6.32
N ARG A 301 12.60 13.26 -5.72
CA ARG A 301 12.96 13.83 -4.41
C ARG A 301 13.03 15.35 -4.42
N ASN A 302 13.60 15.95 -5.46
CA ASN A 302 13.73 17.41 -5.56
C ASN A 302 12.46 18.10 -6.09
N GLY A 303 11.43 17.34 -6.46
CA GLY A 303 10.15 17.84 -6.93
C GLY A 303 10.08 18.23 -8.41
N SER A 304 11.15 18.04 -9.20
CA SER A 304 11.10 18.29 -10.65
C SER A 304 10.27 17.24 -11.40
N LEU A 305 10.15 16.04 -10.83
CA LEU A 305 9.19 15.02 -11.25
C LEU A 305 8.02 14.98 -10.27
N GLU A 306 6.80 15.19 -10.77
CA GLU A 306 5.60 15.18 -9.94
C GLU A 306 5.04 13.78 -9.73
N ILE A 307 5.13 12.91 -10.73
CA ILE A 307 4.49 11.60 -10.73
C ILE A 307 5.50 10.48 -10.96
N LEU A 308 5.51 9.51 -10.05
CA LEU A 308 6.30 8.30 -10.18
C LEU A 308 5.36 7.10 -10.35
N VAL A 309 5.49 6.36 -11.44
CA VAL A 309 4.70 5.13 -11.67
C VAL A 309 5.56 3.92 -11.35
N ALA A 310 5.18 3.12 -10.36
CA ALA A 310 6.03 2.05 -9.85
C ALA A 310 5.27 0.74 -9.58
N THR A 311 6.00 -0.37 -9.62
CA THR A 311 5.53 -1.65 -9.08
C THR A 311 5.85 -1.77 -7.59
N ASP A 312 5.20 -2.69 -6.88
CA ASP A 312 5.47 -2.95 -5.46
C ASP A 312 6.96 -3.18 -5.18
N VAL A 313 7.60 -4.02 -5.99
CA VAL A 313 9.03 -4.34 -5.85
C VAL A 313 9.90 -3.10 -6.08
N ALA A 314 9.58 -2.31 -7.10
CA ALA A 314 10.38 -1.13 -7.41
C ALA A 314 10.21 0.00 -6.38
N ALA A 315 9.05 0.06 -5.72
CA ALA A 315 8.71 1.09 -4.74
C ALA A 315 9.01 0.73 -3.28
N ARG A 316 9.31 -0.53 -2.99
CA ARG A 316 9.92 -0.92 -1.70
C ARG A 316 11.26 -0.20 -1.54
N GLY A 317 11.54 0.30 -0.34
CA GLY A 317 12.79 1.02 -0.06
C GLY A 317 12.90 2.42 -0.68
N ILE A 318 11.88 2.92 -1.41
CA ILE A 318 11.85 4.34 -1.77
C ILE A 318 11.72 5.15 -0.49
N ASP A 319 12.77 5.88 -0.16
CA ASP A 319 12.76 6.93 0.82
C ASP A 319 12.73 8.28 0.13
N VAL A 320 11.52 8.82 0.01
CA VAL A 320 11.25 10.14 -0.55
C VAL A 320 10.41 10.86 0.50
N PRO A 321 10.90 11.95 1.11
CA PRO A 321 10.08 12.78 1.97
C PRO A 321 8.94 13.39 1.16
N ASP A 322 7.80 13.65 1.81
CA ASP A 322 6.66 14.42 1.27
C ASP A 322 5.93 13.86 0.02
N ILE A 323 5.75 12.54 -0.07
CA ILE A 323 4.74 12.01 -1.01
C ILE A 323 3.36 12.42 -0.48
N ALA A 324 2.70 13.35 -1.16
CA ALA A 324 1.38 13.84 -0.76
C ALA A 324 0.27 12.84 -1.10
N ASN A 325 0.39 12.19 -2.26
CA ASN A 325 -0.63 11.24 -2.75
C ASN A 325 0.00 9.89 -3.12
N VAL A 326 -0.61 8.81 -2.66
CA VAL A 326 -0.37 7.46 -3.15
C VAL A 326 -1.62 6.99 -3.87
N ILE A 327 -1.50 6.65 -5.16
CA ILE A 327 -2.60 6.15 -5.97
C ILE A 327 -2.40 4.67 -6.26
N HIS A 328 -3.35 3.83 -5.85
CA HIS A 328 -3.39 2.41 -6.17
C HIS A 328 -4.19 2.27 -7.47
N LEU A 329 -3.49 2.25 -8.61
CA LEU A 329 -4.14 2.04 -9.92
C LEU A 329 -4.66 0.62 -10.01
N ASP A 330 -3.82 -0.34 -9.60
CA ASP A 330 -4.20 -1.71 -9.36
C ASP A 330 -4.50 -1.92 -7.88
N THR A 331 -5.64 -2.49 -7.57
CA THR A 331 -6.02 -2.85 -6.20
C THR A 331 -5.05 -3.88 -5.61
N PRO A 332 -4.53 -3.67 -4.37
CA PRO A 332 -3.68 -4.66 -3.70
C PRO A 332 -4.44 -5.96 -3.42
N PHE A 333 -3.72 -7.09 -3.41
CA PHE A 333 -4.31 -8.41 -3.24
C PHE A 333 -4.46 -8.81 -1.77
N ASP A 334 -3.58 -8.31 -0.92
CA ASP A 334 -3.45 -8.69 0.49
C ASP A 334 -3.28 -7.44 1.39
N PRO A 335 -3.61 -7.56 2.70
CA PRO A 335 -3.47 -6.51 3.70
C PRO A 335 -2.08 -5.88 3.80
N GLU A 336 -1.03 -6.69 3.71
CA GLU A 336 0.35 -6.27 3.94
C GLU A 336 0.84 -5.36 2.80
N THR A 337 0.59 -5.76 1.56
CA THR A 337 0.84 -4.93 0.37
C THR A 337 0.10 -3.60 0.46
N TYR A 338 -1.14 -3.59 0.95
CA TYR A 338 -1.89 -2.35 1.13
C TYR A 338 -1.16 -1.39 2.08
N VAL A 339 -0.83 -1.86 3.29
CA VAL A 339 -0.15 -1.04 4.32
C VAL A 339 1.19 -0.52 3.80
N HIS A 340 1.95 -1.36 3.11
CA HIS A 340 3.23 -0.98 2.51
C HIS A 340 3.13 0.10 1.44
N ARG A 341 2.06 0.09 0.65
CA ARG A 341 1.77 1.12 -0.35
C ARG A 341 1.32 2.41 0.31
N SER A 342 0.33 2.36 1.20
CA SER A 342 -0.21 3.56 1.86
C SER A 342 0.84 4.23 2.73
N GLY A 343 1.70 3.47 3.41
CA GLY A 343 2.82 4.00 4.23
C GLY A 343 3.94 4.68 3.43
N ARG A 344 3.76 4.93 2.13
CA ARG A 344 4.61 5.82 1.33
C ARG A 344 4.25 7.29 1.51
N THR A 345 3.03 7.58 1.94
CA THR A 345 2.57 8.92 2.34
C THR A 345 2.40 8.98 3.86
N GLY A 346 2.07 10.15 4.42
CA GLY A 346 1.81 10.28 5.86
C GLY A 346 3.05 10.14 6.75
N ARG A 347 4.24 10.47 6.22
CA ARG A 347 5.53 10.32 6.95
C ARG A 347 5.91 11.62 7.67
N ALA A 348 6.64 11.47 8.79
CA ALA A 348 7.20 12.58 9.57
C ALA A 348 6.14 13.63 10.03
N GLY A 349 4.91 13.19 10.33
CA GLY A 349 3.82 14.07 10.79
C GLY A 349 3.09 14.83 9.67
N SER A 350 3.49 14.65 8.40
CA SER A 350 2.79 15.25 7.26
C SER A 350 1.48 14.52 6.97
N GLN A 351 0.44 15.27 6.61
CA GLN A 351 -0.84 14.70 6.15
C GLN A 351 -0.68 14.02 4.79
N GLY A 352 -1.21 12.80 4.64
CA GLY A 352 -1.11 12.00 3.43
C GLY A 352 -2.44 11.54 2.87
N ARG A 353 -2.50 11.22 1.58
CA ARG A 353 -3.70 10.65 0.94
C ARG A 353 -3.39 9.34 0.23
N SER A 354 -4.13 8.29 0.57
CA SER A 354 -4.12 7.01 -0.14
C SER A 354 -5.41 6.88 -0.96
N LEU A 355 -5.29 6.96 -2.28
CA LEU A 355 -6.39 6.93 -3.23
C LEU A 355 -6.40 5.58 -3.95
N MET A 356 -7.52 4.87 -3.98
CA MET A 356 -7.65 3.59 -4.69
C MET A 356 -8.60 3.73 -5.86
N LEU A 357 -8.17 3.32 -7.06
CA LEU A 357 -9.11 3.08 -8.15
C LEU A 357 -9.56 1.63 -8.09
N VAL A 358 -10.82 1.43 -7.69
CA VAL A 358 -11.39 0.12 -7.42
C VAL A 358 -12.36 -0.25 -8.54
N PRO A 359 -12.03 -1.25 -9.39
CA PRO A 359 -12.99 -1.76 -10.35
C PRO A 359 -14.26 -2.23 -9.65
N SER A 360 -15.45 -1.95 -10.21
CA SER A 360 -16.73 -2.32 -9.58
C SER A 360 -16.83 -3.82 -9.21
N SER A 361 -16.20 -4.70 -10.00
CA SER A 361 -16.14 -6.15 -9.71
C SER A 361 -15.31 -6.52 -8.47
N GLN A 362 -14.42 -5.63 -8.02
CA GLN A 362 -13.50 -5.85 -6.91
C GLN A 362 -13.90 -5.10 -5.63
N GLU A 363 -14.98 -4.31 -5.65
CA GLU A 363 -15.43 -3.51 -4.52
C GLU A 363 -15.60 -4.34 -3.24
N ARG A 364 -16.32 -5.47 -3.33
CA ARG A 364 -16.59 -6.33 -2.17
C ARG A 364 -15.31 -6.87 -1.54
N ARG A 365 -14.36 -7.29 -2.39
CA ARG A 365 -13.05 -7.78 -1.96
C ARG A 365 -12.27 -6.67 -1.26
N MET A 366 -12.24 -5.48 -1.85
CA MET A 366 -11.52 -4.33 -1.30
C MET A 366 -12.10 -3.89 0.05
N ARG A 367 -13.43 -3.85 0.19
CA ARG A 367 -14.08 -3.59 1.49
C ARG A 367 -13.62 -4.60 2.55
N SER A 368 -13.65 -5.89 2.22
CA SER A 368 -13.19 -6.94 3.14
C SER A 368 -11.73 -6.78 3.53
N LEU A 369 -10.86 -6.44 2.57
CA LEU A 369 -9.44 -6.22 2.82
C LEU A 369 -9.23 -5.06 3.81
N LEU A 370 -9.88 -3.91 3.58
CA LEU A 370 -9.77 -2.74 4.45
C LEU A 370 -10.28 -3.03 5.87
N THR A 371 -11.38 -3.78 6.00
CA THR A 371 -11.88 -4.23 7.30
C THR A 371 -10.87 -5.12 8.03
N THR A 372 -10.21 -6.05 7.33
CA THR A 372 -9.17 -6.91 7.92
C THR A 372 -7.98 -6.09 8.44
N VAL A 373 -7.61 -5.01 7.74
CA VAL A 373 -6.52 -4.11 8.17
C VAL A 373 -6.97 -3.15 9.28
N GLY A 374 -8.29 -3.00 9.51
CA GLY A 374 -8.83 -2.02 10.47
C GLY A 374 -8.90 -0.59 9.93
N ILE A 375 -8.83 -0.40 8.60
CA ILE A 375 -8.81 0.94 7.97
C ILE A 375 -10.21 1.34 7.49
N THR A 376 -10.63 2.54 7.88
CA THR A 376 -11.87 3.16 7.39
C THR A 376 -11.57 4.05 6.18
N ALA A 377 -12.09 3.68 5.01
CA ALA A 377 -11.94 4.48 3.79
C ALA A 377 -13.25 5.16 3.37
N ALA A 378 -13.16 6.37 2.83
CA ALA A 378 -14.27 7.05 2.20
C ALA A 378 -14.53 6.48 0.79
N TRP A 379 -15.76 6.09 0.49
CA TRP A 379 -16.14 5.53 -0.80
C TRP A 379 -16.87 6.58 -1.63
N LEU A 380 -16.23 7.08 -2.69
CA LEU A 380 -16.72 8.20 -3.49
C LEU A 380 -16.61 7.86 -4.98
N PRO A 381 -17.47 8.41 -5.86
CA PRO A 381 -17.20 8.33 -7.29
C PRO A 381 -15.88 9.05 -7.64
N PRO A 382 -15.19 8.67 -8.71
CA PRO A 382 -14.07 9.46 -9.23
C PRO A 382 -14.53 10.86 -9.62
N PRO A 383 -13.67 11.89 -9.53
CA PRO A 383 -14.07 13.24 -9.88
C PRO A 383 -14.37 13.36 -11.37
N GLY A 384 -15.49 14.00 -11.70
CA GLY A 384 -15.86 14.30 -13.09
C GLY A 384 -15.28 15.63 -13.58
N PRO A 385 -15.33 15.92 -14.90
CA PRO A 385 -14.77 17.14 -15.48
C PRO A 385 -15.23 18.45 -14.83
N LYS A 386 -16.52 18.54 -14.50
CA LYS A 386 -17.08 19.73 -13.81
C LYS A 386 -16.43 19.95 -12.44
N GLN A 387 -16.15 18.88 -11.70
CA GLN A 387 -15.50 18.98 -10.39
C GLN A 387 -14.03 19.38 -10.53
N VAL A 388 -13.32 18.80 -11.51
CA VAL A 388 -11.92 19.17 -11.80
C VAL A 388 -11.80 20.66 -12.13
N ARG A 389 -12.61 21.15 -13.09
CA ARG A 389 -12.61 22.58 -13.46
C ARG A 389 -13.00 23.49 -12.30
N LYS A 390 -13.99 23.10 -11.48
CA LYS A 390 -14.39 23.86 -10.30
C LYS A 390 -13.25 23.97 -9.27
N THR A 391 -12.53 22.88 -9.02
CA THR A 391 -11.39 22.84 -8.09
C THR A 391 -10.24 23.69 -8.62
N ALA A 392 -9.91 23.58 -9.91
CA ALA A 392 -8.88 24.40 -10.55
C ALA A 392 -9.19 25.90 -10.42
N ARG A 393 -10.43 26.31 -10.75
CA ARG A 393 -10.91 27.70 -10.57
C ARG A 393 -10.83 28.16 -9.11
N LYS A 394 -11.24 27.31 -8.15
CA LYS A 394 -11.17 27.63 -6.72
C LYS A 394 -9.72 27.89 -6.27
N ARG A 395 -8.78 27.06 -6.71
CA ARG A 395 -7.35 27.22 -6.37
C ARG A 395 -6.81 28.53 -6.92
N GLN A 396 -7.03 28.79 -8.21
CA GLN A 396 -6.58 30.02 -8.86
C GLN A 396 -7.15 31.26 -8.17
N ARG A 397 -8.43 31.20 -7.82
CA ARG A 397 -9.09 32.25 -7.04
C ARG A 397 -8.36 32.52 -5.73
N GLY A 398 -8.00 31.48 -4.98
CA GLY A 398 -7.23 31.62 -3.74
C GLY A 398 -5.85 32.25 -3.95
N LEU A 399 -5.13 31.86 -5.01
CA LEU A 399 -3.83 32.45 -5.35
C LEU A 399 -3.94 33.94 -5.69
N LEU A 400 -4.96 34.32 -6.45
CA LEU A 400 -5.21 35.73 -6.79
C LEU A 400 -5.52 36.55 -5.54
N TRP A 401 -6.43 36.07 -4.69
CA TRP A 401 -6.79 36.75 -3.44
C TRP A 401 -5.58 36.94 -2.54
N ALA A 402 -4.78 35.89 -2.32
CA ALA A 402 -3.58 35.98 -1.50
C ALA A 402 -2.54 36.95 -2.09
N ARG A 403 -2.50 37.11 -3.42
CA ARG A 403 -1.63 38.09 -4.07
C ARG A 403 -2.15 39.52 -3.90
N LEU A 404 -3.46 39.73 -4.01
CA LEU A 404 -4.10 41.03 -3.78
C LEU A 404 -3.92 41.50 -2.32
N GLU A 405 -4.05 40.61 -1.34
CA GLU A 405 -3.84 40.94 0.08
C GLU A 405 -2.39 41.32 0.40
N ARG A 406 -1.43 40.83 -0.40
CA ARG A 406 0.01 41.12 -0.25
C ARG A 406 0.50 42.20 -1.20
N LEU A 407 -0.38 42.74 -2.05
CA LEU A 407 -0.03 43.86 -2.90
C LEU A 407 0.21 45.05 -1.98
N GLY A 408 1.45 45.53 -1.93
CA GLY A 408 1.78 46.79 -1.27
C GLY A 408 1.33 47.98 -2.11
N ASP A 409 1.87 49.16 -1.79
CA ASP A 409 1.58 50.36 -2.56
C ASP A 409 2.02 50.18 -4.02
N LEU A 410 1.09 50.45 -4.94
CA LEU A 410 1.32 50.43 -6.37
C LEU A 410 2.13 51.65 -6.79
N SER A 411 3.08 51.49 -7.71
CA SER A 411 3.80 52.63 -8.27
C SER A 411 2.87 53.52 -9.09
N THR A 412 3.18 54.81 -9.20
CA THR A 412 2.42 55.77 -10.02
C THR A 412 2.24 55.27 -11.46
N SER A 413 3.28 54.67 -12.05
CA SER A 413 3.23 54.07 -13.39
C SER A 413 2.30 52.86 -13.50
N GLN A 414 2.16 52.05 -12.46
CA GLN A 414 1.25 50.89 -12.45
C GLN A 414 -0.21 51.35 -12.34
N LEU A 415 -0.46 52.40 -11.56
CA LEU A 415 -1.78 53.01 -11.43
C LEU A 415 -2.21 53.66 -12.75
N GLU A 416 -1.34 54.47 -13.37
CA GLU A 416 -1.61 55.10 -14.67
C GLU A 416 -1.91 54.07 -15.77
N TYR A 417 -1.16 52.96 -15.79
CA TYR A 417 -1.40 51.88 -16.74
C TYR A 417 -2.74 51.16 -16.47
N ALA A 418 -3.06 50.88 -15.20
CA ALA A 418 -4.32 50.27 -14.81
C ALA A 418 -5.51 51.17 -15.18
N ASP A 419 -5.44 52.48 -14.89
CA ASP A 419 -6.48 53.45 -15.22
C ASP A 419 -6.68 53.56 -16.73
N THR A 420 -5.60 53.56 -17.51
CA THR A 420 -5.68 53.53 -18.98
C THR A 420 -6.47 52.31 -19.47
N LEU A 421 -6.21 51.13 -18.88
CA LEU A 421 -6.89 49.90 -19.23
C LEU A 421 -8.39 49.92 -18.83
N LEU A 422 -8.70 50.45 -17.64
CA LEU A 422 -10.08 50.52 -17.12
C LEU A 422 -10.92 51.60 -17.81
N ASN A 423 -10.29 52.64 -18.38
CA ASN A 423 -10.97 53.64 -19.19
C ASN A 423 -11.35 53.13 -20.59
N GLN A 424 -10.55 52.22 -21.16
CA GLN A 424 -10.79 51.67 -22.50
C GLN A 424 -11.66 50.41 -22.50
N HIS A 425 -11.71 49.70 -21.37
CA HIS A 425 -12.40 48.43 -21.25
C HIS A 425 -13.15 48.32 -19.93
N GLN A 426 -14.32 47.64 -19.96
CA GLN A 426 -15.05 47.34 -18.74
C GLN A 426 -14.15 46.57 -17.74
N PRO A 427 -14.12 46.93 -16.44
CA PRO A 427 -13.28 46.28 -15.45
C PRO A 427 -13.43 44.75 -15.42
N GLN A 428 -14.65 44.25 -15.62
CA GLN A 428 -14.95 42.82 -15.66
C GLN A 428 -14.23 42.12 -16.81
N LYS A 429 -14.11 42.77 -17.98
CA LYS A 429 -13.43 42.22 -19.16
C LYS A 429 -11.91 42.20 -18.97
N VAL A 430 -11.36 43.23 -18.34
CA VAL A 430 -9.93 43.28 -17.97
C VAL A 430 -9.59 42.18 -16.97
N VAL A 431 -10.38 42.04 -15.90
CA VAL A 431 -10.21 40.97 -14.92
C VAL A 431 -10.37 39.59 -15.55
N ALA A 432 -11.32 39.41 -16.46
CA ALA A 432 -11.49 38.14 -17.18
C ALA A 432 -10.26 37.79 -18.04
N ALA A 433 -9.71 38.76 -18.78
CA ALA A 433 -8.51 38.56 -19.59
C ALA A 433 -7.27 38.26 -18.73
N LEU A 434 -7.09 38.99 -17.61
CA LEU A 434 -6.01 38.72 -16.66
C LEU A 434 -6.16 37.35 -16.01
N LEU A 435 -7.39 36.94 -15.67
CA LEU A 435 -7.67 35.60 -15.17
C LEU A 435 -7.34 34.55 -16.23
N GLU A 436 -7.68 34.76 -17.49
CA GLU A 436 -7.35 33.86 -18.59
C GLU A 436 -5.82 33.71 -18.74
N MET A 437 -5.08 34.82 -18.76
CA MET A 437 -3.61 34.82 -18.82
C MET A 437 -2.95 34.21 -17.58
N ALA A 438 -3.53 34.41 -16.39
CA ALA A 438 -3.02 33.88 -15.13
C ALA A 438 -3.46 32.44 -14.87
N THR A 439 -4.32 31.84 -15.70
CA THR A 439 -4.68 30.43 -15.58
C THR A 439 -3.69 29.61 -16.41
N PRO A 440 -2.70 28.92 -15.81
CA PRO A 440 -1.97 27.93 -16.57
C PRO A 440 -2.98 26.89 -17.10
N PRO A 441 -2.96 26.58 -18.40
CA PRO A 441 -3.84 25.55 -18.94
C PRO A 441 -3.61 24.25 -18.17
N LEU A 442 -4.67 23.47 -17.99
CA LEU A 442 -4.52 22.12 -17.48
C LEU A 442 -3.58 21.35 -18.43
N PRO A 443 -2.72 20.46 -17.92
CA PRO A 443 -1.81 19.70 -18.78
C PRO A 443 -2.58 18.92 -19.86
N CYS A 444 -3.78 18.46 -19.54
CA CYS A 444 -4.74 17.91 -20.49
C CYS A 444 -6.19 18.19 -20.07
N GLU A 445 -7.12 17.95 -20.99
CA GLU A 445 -8.55 18.05 -20.74
C GLU A 445 -9.05 16.96 -19.77
N PRO A 446 -9.89 17.31 -18.76
CA PRO A 446 -10.46 16.32 -17.85
C PRO A 446 -11.29 15.27 -18.61
N ARG A 447 -11.16 14.00 -18.22
CA ARG A 447 -11.81 12.88 -18.89
C ARG A 447 -13.24 12.69 -18.39
N GLU A 448 -14.17 12.40 -19.30
CA GLU A 448 -15.53 12.03 -18.92
C GLU A 448 -15.52 10.67 -18.21
N ILE A 449 -16.18 10.61 -17.05
CA ILE A 449 -16.35 9.38 -16.28
C ILE A 449 -17.84 9.18 -16.07
N GLY A 450 -18.36 8.05 -16.54
CA GLY A 450 -19.75 7.69 -16.28
C GLY A 450 -19.97 7.48 -14.79
N ALA A 451 -21.11 7.95 -14.29
CA ALA A 451 -21.51 7.63 -12.93
C ALA A 451 -21.54 6.09 -12.77
N PRO A 452 -20.99 5.53 -11.67
CA PRO A 452 -21.22 4.13 -11.37
C PRO A 452 -22.74 3.94 -11.35
N ALA A 453 -23.23 2.95 -12.11
CA ALA A 453 -24.64 2.63 -12.15
C ALA A 453 -25.10 2.47 -10.70
N LYS A 454 -25.97 3.36 -10.21
CA LYS A 454 -26.59 3.20 -8.90
C LYS A 454 -27.10 1.77 -8.84
N ASP A 455 -26.63 1.03 -7.85
CA ASP A 455 -27.10 -0.30 -7.55
C ASP A 455 -28.62 -0.22 -7.53
N ARG A 456 -29.28 -0.80 -8.55
CA ARG A 456 -30.72 -0.92 -8.54
C ARG A 456 -30.97 -1.90 -7.40
N GLY A 457 -31.34 -1.35 -6.24
CA GLY A 457 -31.68 -2.11 -5.05
C GLY A 457 -32.60 -3.29 -5.39
N PRO A 458 -32.68 -4.30 -4.50
CA PRO A 458 -33.39 -5.54 -4.78
C PRO A 458 -34.78 -5.20 -5.32
N LYS A 459 -35.05 -5.60 -6.57
CA LYS A 459 -36.34 -5.37 -7.25
C LYS A 459 -37.44 -5.72 -6.26
N THR A 460 -38.20 -4.70 -5.84
CA THR A 460 -39.43 -4.88 -5.10
C THR A 460 -40.26 -5.94 -5.84
N ARG A 461 -40.59 -7.03 -5.14
CA ARG A 461 -41.56 -8.02 -5.61
C ARG A 461 -42.84 -7.25 -5.92
N LYS A 462 -43.16 -7.08 -7.21
CA LYS A 462 -44.51 -6.70 -7.62
C LYS A 462 -45.45 -7.86 -7.28
N ASP A 463 -46.61 -7.52 -6.73
CA ASP A 463 -47.57 -8.46 -6.15
C ASP A 463 -47.96 -9.62 -7.07
N ALA A 464 -48.23 -10.77 -6.46
CA ALA A 464 -48.55 -12.03 -7.14
C ALA A 464 -49.90 -12.04 -7.89
N SER A 465 -50.71 -10.97 -7.80
CA SER A 465 -52.04 -10.87 -8.42
C SER A 465 -52.03 -10.48 -9.91
N ASP A 466 -50.88 -10.03 -10.43
CA ASP A 466 -50.77 -9.39 -11.75
C ASP A 466 -50.21 -10.29 -12.87
N TYR A 467 -50.05 -11.59 -12.59
CA TYR A 467 -49.46 -12.55 -13.52
C TYR A 467 -50.38 -13.76 -13.76
N VAL A 468 -50.37 -14.25 -15.00
CA VAL A 468 -51.00 -15.50 -15.42
C VAL A 468 -49.90 -16.55 -15.58
N THR A 469 -50.13 -17.75 -15.05
CA THR A 469 -49.15 -18.85 -15.08
C THR A 469 -49.43 -19.74 -16.28
N PHE A 470 -48.37 -20.09 -17.01
CA PHE A 470 -48.39 -21.00 -18.14
C PHE A 470 -47.43 -22.17 -17.88
N SER A 471 -47.75 -23.33 -18.45
CA SER A 471 -46.93 -24.53 -18.45
C SER A 471 -46.38 -24.77 -19.85
N ILE A 472 -45.08 -25.09 -19.96
CA ILE A 472 -44.45 -25.57 -21.19
C ILE A 472 -43.96 -26.99 -21.00
N SER A 473 -44.24 -27.90 -21.93
CA SER A 473 -43.80 -29.32 -21.90
C SER A 473 -42.30 -29.50 -22.22
N TYR A 474 -41.47 -28.61 -21.66
CA TYR A 474 -40.02 -28.58 -21.75
C TYR A 474 -39.41 -28.45 -20.35
N GLY A 475 -39.01 -29.58 -19.78
CA GLY A 475 -38.43 -29.70 -18.43
C GLY A 475 -36.93 -29.99 -18.44
N THR A 476 -36.33 -30.03 -17.25
CA THR A 476 -34.87 -30.23 -17.08
C THR A 476 -34.37 -31.57 -17.63
N ARG A 477 -35.21 -32.63 -17.64
CA ARG A 477 -34.86 -33.92 -18.27
C ARG A 477 -34.65 -33.82 -19.80
N ARG A 478 -35.25 -32.80 -20.44
CA ARG A 478 -35.06 -32.50 -21.86
C ARG A 478 -34.05 -31.35 -22.09
N GLY A 479 -33.27 -30.99 -21.06
CA GLY A 479 -32.22 -29.97 -21.15
C GLY A 479 -32.69 -28.52 -21.00
N ALA A 480 -33.86 -28.31 -20.38
CA ALA A 480 -34.37 -26.97 -20.12
C ALA A 480 -33.49 -26.20 -19.12
N THR A 481 -33.04 -25.01 -19.53
CA THR A 481 -32.43 -24.00 -18.67
C THR A 481 -33.28 -22.73 -18.69
N LYS A 482 -33.14 -21.86 -17.68
CA LYS A 482 -33.92 -20.61 -17.62
C LYS A 482 -33.74 -19.77 -18.89
N ALA A 483 -32.53 -19.69 -19.43
CA ALA A 483 -32.24 -18.97 -20.67
C ALA A 483 -32.92 -19.61 -21.89
N ARG A 484 -32.90 -20.94 -22.02
CA ARG A 484 -33.55 -21.63 -23.15
C ARG A 484 -35.06 -21.53 -23.10
N VAL A 485 -35.65 -21.70 -21.91
CA VAL A 485 -37.09 -21.53 -21.68
C VAL A 485 -37.50 -20.10 -22.00
N LEU A 486 -36.74 -19.10 -21.51
CA LEU A 486 -36.99 -17.69 -21.80
C LEU A 486 -36.95 -17.40 -23.31
N SER A 487 -35.92 -17.88 -24.02
CA SER A 487 -35.82 -17.69 -25.47
C SER A 487 -37.00 -18.33 -26.23
N GLN A 488 -37.44 -19.51 -25.80
CA GLN A 488 -38.59 -20.19 -26.41
C GLN A 488 -39.90 -19.41 -26.18
N ILE A 489 -40.10 -18.90 -24.96
CA ILE A 489 -41.28 -18.10 -24.59
C ILE A 489 -41.30 -16.78 -25.36
N CYS A 490 -40.20 -16.01 -25.36
CA CYS A 490 -40.12 -14.74 -26.09
C CYS A 490 -40.38 -14.93 -27.59
N ARG A 491 -39.82 -16.01 -28.17
CA ARG A 491 -39.99 -16.33 -29.60
C ARG A 491 -41.43 -16.74 -29.93
N ARG A 492 -41.99 -17.71 -29.22
CA ARG A 492 -43.33 -18.26 -29.51
C ARG A 492 -44.46 -17.30 -29.14
N GLY A 493 -44.24 -16.49 -28.12
CA GLY A 493 -45.17 -15.48 -27.67
C GLY A 493 -45.06 -14.14 -28.37
N GLU A 494 -43.96 -13.91 -29.10
CA GLU A 494 -43.57 -12.59 -29.60
C GLU A 494 -43.62 -11.51 -28.50
N ILE A 495 -43.14 -11.87 -27.30
CA ILE A 495 -43.13 -10.99 -26.13
C ILE A 495 -41.70 -10.67 -25.69
N SER A 496 -41.53 -9.50 -25.08
CA SER A 496 -40.24 -9.10 -24.50
C SER A 496 -39.99 -9.79 -23.16
N ALA A 497 -38.71 -9.99 -22.82
CA ALA A 497 -38.35 -10.56 -21.51
C ALA A 497 -38.81 -9.71 -20.31
N GLY A 498 -39.20 -8.45 -20.52
CA GLY A 498 -39.67 -7.55 -19.48
C GLY A 498 -41.06 -7.85 -18.94
N VAL A 499 -41.90 -8.58 -19.69
CA VAL A 499 -43.26 -8.98 -19.29
C VAL A 499 -43.32 -10.40 -18.72
N ILE A 500 -42.19 -11.10 -18.68
CA ILE A 500 -42.08 -12.46 -18.15
C ILE A 500 -41.65 -12.39 -16.68
N GLY A 501 -42.46 -13.01 -15.82
CA GLY A 501 -42.24 -13.13 -14.39
C GLY A 501 -41.35 -14.32 -14.01
N ALA A 502 -41.68 -15.00 -12.92
CA ALA A 502 -40.89 -16.14 -12.45
C ALA A 502 -40.93 -17.30 -13.45
N ILE A 503 -39.79 -17.96 -13.64
CA ILE A 503 -39.67 -19.24 -14.38
C ILE A 503 -39.21 -20.31 -13.40
N GLN A 504 -40.03 -21.33 -13.22
CA GLN A 504 -39.75 -22.52 -12.40
C GLN A 504 -39.51 -23.72 -13.32
N LEU A 505 -38.34 -24.32 -13.20
CA LEU A 505 -37.98 -25.50 -13.98
C LEU A 505 -38.37 -26.74 -13.19
N GLN A 506 -39.13 -27.66 -13.79
CA GLN A 506 -39.40 -28.98 -13.22
C GLN A 506 -38.85 -30.08 -14.14
N ALA A 507 -38.84 -31.32 -13.65
CA ALA A 507 -38.23 -32.44 -14.37
C ALA A 507 -38.88 -32.71 -15.74
N GLY A 508 -40.21 -32.69 -15.83
CA GLY A 508 -40.97 -32.99 -17.05
C GLY A 508 -41.55 -31.78 -17.80
N ARG A 509 -41.75 -30.64 -17.11
CA ARG A 509 -42.33 -29.40 -17.65
C ARG A 509 -41.71 -28.19 -16.94
N SER A 510 -41.89 -26.99 -17.48
CA SER A 510 -41.51 -25.76 -16.79
C SER A 510 -42.74 -24.86 -16.64
N LEU A 511 -42.82 -24.14 -15.53
CA LEU A 511 -43.86 -23.15 -15.27
C LEU A 511 -43.26 -21.75 -15.45
N PHE A 512 -44.02 -20.84 -16.02
CA PHE A 512 -43.60 -19.45 -16.16
C PHE A 512 -44.79 -18.51 -16.04
N GLN A 513 -44.50 -17.28 -15.64
CA GLN A 513 -45.51 -16.24 -15.44
C GLN A 513 -45.41 -15.18 -16.53
N ILE A 514 -46.55 -14.70 -17.02
CA ILE A 514 -46.66 -13.56 -17.93
C ILE A 514 -47.59 -12.53 -17.30
N SER A 515 -47.25 -11.25 -17.43
CA SER A 515 -48.11 -10.17 -16.93
C SER A 515 -49.53 -10.26 -17.52
N ARG A 516 -50.56 -9.99 -16.72
CA ARG A 516 -51.97 -10.14 -17.10
C ARG A 516 -52.32 -9.40 -18.40
N GLY A 517 -51.76 -8.21 -18.62
CA GLY A 517 -51.95 -7.43 -19.84
C GLY A 517 -51.39 -8.06 -21.12
N ALA A 518 -50.41 -8.97 -21.02
CA ALA A 518 -49.80 -9.65 -22.16
C ALA A 518 -50.25 -11.12 -22.31
N ALA A 519 -50.95 -11.68 -21.31
CA ALA A 519 -51.27 -13.10 -21.23
C ALA A 519 -52.21 -13.58 -22.36
N SER A 520 -53.28 -12.85 -22.67
CA SER A 520 -54.23 -13.24 -23.71
C SER A 520 -53.61 -13.21 -25.12
N ALA A 521 -52.83 -12.18 -25.42
CA ALA A 521 -52.10 -12.08 -26.69
C ALA A 521 -51.03 -13.18 -26.82
N PHE A 522 -50.37 -13.53 -25.72
CA PHE A 522 -49.40 -14.62 -25.69
C PHE A 522 -50.06 -15.97 -25.98
N GLU A 523 -51.20 -16.27 -25.35
CA GLU A 523 -51.90 -17.55 -25.49
C GLU A 523 -52.35 -17.80 -26.94
N GLN A 524 -52.91 -16.79 -27.60
CA GLN A 524 -53.31 -16.89 -29.02
C GLN A 524 -52.15 -17.21 -29.96
N LYS A 525 -50.94 -16.73 -29.65
CA LYS A 525 -49.74 -16.96 -30.46
C LYS A 525 -49.05 -18.27 -30.11
N ALA A 526 -48.95 -18.58 -28.82
CA ALA A 526 -48.25 -19.75 -28.30
C ALA A 526 -49.01 -21.07 -28.53
N SER A 527 -50.35 -21.03 -28.69
CA SER A 527 -51.19 -22.20 -29.00
C SER A 527 -50.96 -22.78 -30.40
N ARG A 528 -50.35 -22.01 -31.31
CA ARG A 528 -50.03 -22.49 -32.66
C ARG A 528 -48.90 -23.54 -32.59
N PRO A 529 -48.99 -24.65 -33.36
CA PRO A 529 -47.93 -25.65 -33.42
C PRO A 529 -46.62 -25.03 -33.94
N ASP A 530 -45.52 -25.20 -33.19
CA ASP A 530 -44.19 -24.75 -33.64
C ASP A 530 -43.58 -25.79 -34.59
N LYS A 531 -43.31 -25.40 -35.85
CA LYS A 531 -42.70 -26.27 -36.87
C LYS A 531 -41.31 -26.77 -36.47
N ARG A 532 -40.58 -26.06 -35.59
CA ARG A 532 -39.23 -26.43 -35.15
C ARG A 532 -39.23 -27.39 -33.97
N ASP A 533 -40.26 -27.34 -33.13
CA ASP A 533 -40.34 -28.10 -31.88
C ASP A 533 -41.77 -28.66 -31.70
N PRO A 534 -42.25 -29.58 -32.57
CA PRO A 534 -43.65 -30.02 -32.58
C PRO A 534 -44.07 -30.75 -31.30
N GLY A 535 -43.11 -31.28 -30.52
CA GLY A 535 -43.35 -31.95 -29.25
C GLY A 535 -43.44 -31.03 -28.02
N ILE A 536 -43.34 -29.70 -28.20
CA ILE A 536 -43.41 -28.72 -27.11
C ILE A 536 -44.77 -28.00 -27.17
N GLN A 537 -45.56 -28.18 -26.12
CA GLN A 537 -46.88 -27.57 -25.92
C GLN A 537 -46.81 -26.52 -24.82
N ILE A 538 -47.55 -25.43 -24.99
CA ILE A 538 -47.68 -24.33 -24.03
C ILE A 538 -49.16 -24.16 -23.73
N GLU A 539 -49.53 -24.25 -22.46
CA GLU A 539 -50.92 -24.18 -22.01
C GLU A 539 -51.05 -23.28 -20.76
N PRO A 540 -52.15 -22.53 -20.63
CA PRO A 540 -52.44 -21.79 -19.39
C PRO A 540 -52.70 -22.77 -18.24
N VAL A 541 -52.18 -22.46 -17.06
CA VAL A 541 -52.50 -23.20 -15.84
C VAL A 541 -53.70 -22.54 -15.19
N ALA A 542 -54.84 -23.23 -15.16
CA ALA A 542 -56.04 -22.74 -14.47
C ALA A 542 -55.71 -22.41 -13.00
N ALA A 543 -56.20 -21.26 -12.52
CA ALA A 543 -56.01 -20.81 -11.15
C ALA A 543 -56.75 -21.75 -10.18
N GLY A 544 -56.07 -22.82 -9.75
CA GLY A 544 -56.68 -23.84 -8.90
C GLY A 544 -55.80 -25.01 -8.48
N ILE A 545 -54.49 -24.99 -8.76
CA ILE A 545 -53.56 -25.99 -8.20
C ILE A 545 -52.76 -25.32 -7.09
N SER A 546 -53.22 -25.57 -5.86
CA SER A 546 -52.51 -25.34 -4.60
C SER A 546 -51.11 -25.94 -4.65
N GLU A 547 -50.08 -25.12 -4.88
CA GLU A 547 -48.72 -25.50 -4.56
C GLU A 547 -48.52 -25.41 -3.04
N ARG A 548 -48.40 -26.60 -2.44
CA ARG A 548 -47.90 -26.86 -1.09
C ARG A 548 -46.88 -25.80 -0.65
N ARG A 549 -47.21 -25.11 0.44
CA ARG A 549 -46.28 -24.35 1.29
C ARG A 549 -44.98 -25.16 1.49
N GLN A 550 -43.89 -24.74 0.87
CA GLN A 550 -42.56 -25.08 1.36
C GLN A 550 -42.24 -24.11 2.50
N SER A 551 -42.11 -24.69 3.69
CA SER A 551 -41.70 -24.04 4.93
C SER A 551 -40.35 -23.32 4.78
N PRO A 552 -40.07 -22.29 5.60
CA PRO A 552 -38.82 -21.54 5.54
C PRO A 552 -37.65 -22.44 5.93
N PHE A 553 -36.61 -22.43 5.10
CA PHE A 553 -35.35 -23.09 5.42
C PHE A 553 -34.78 -22.48 6.71
N ARG A 554 -34.71 -23.31 7.75
CA ARG A 554 -34.09 -23.06 9.06
C ARG A 554 -32.72 -22.42 8.89
N GLY A 555 -32.51 -21.30 9.58
CA GLY A 555 -31.19 -20.77 9.88
C GLY A 555 -30.35 -21.81 10.66
N LYS A 556 -29.05 -21.82 10.39
CA LYS A 556 -28.08 -22.57 11.18
C LYS A 556 -28.09 -22.06 12.64
N PRO A 557 -27.92 -22.93 13.65
CA PRO A 557 -28.11 -22.56 15.05
C PRO A 557 -26.95 -21.69 15.55
N SER A 558 -27.30 -20.59 16.21
CA SER A 558 -26.44 -19.83 17.11
C SER A 558 -26.11 -20.65 18.36
N ARG A 559 -24.83 -20.72 18.73
CA ARG A 559 -24.34 -21.24 20.01
C ARG A 559 -25.04 -20.54 21.19
N PRO A 560 -25.52 -21.26 22.22
CA PRO A 560 -26.03 -20.61 23.42
C PRO A 560 -24.89 -20.23 24.38
N THR A 561 -25.01 -19.01 24.89
CA THR A 561 -24.31 -18.43 26.01
C THR A 561 -24.59 -19.22 27.30
N ARG A 562 -23.54 -19.60 28.04
CA ARG A 562 -23.66 -20.18 29.39
C ARG A 562 -23.43 -19.07 30.42
N GLY A 563 -24.49 -18.66 31.10
CA GLY A 563 -24.47 -17.77 32.26
C GLY A 563 -25.12 -18.45 33.47
N LYS A 564 -24.30 -18.69 34.49
CA LYS A 564 -24.51 -18.74 35.96
C LYS A 564 -25.92 -19.04 36.53
N SER A 565 -25.99 -20.04 37.43
CA SER A 565 -26.33 -19.89 38.87
C SER A 565 -26.36 -21.29 39.54
N ASN A 566 -25.46 -21.51 40.52
CA ASN A 566 -25.69 -21.63 41.97
C ASN A 566 -26.25 -22.97 42.43
N ALA A 567 -25.46 -23.77 43.18
CA ALA A 567 -25.48 -23.77 44.65
C ALA A 567 -24.69 -24.96 45.26
N ALA A 568 -24.09 -24.67 46.42
CA ALA A 568 -23.79 -25.55 47.55
C ALA A 568 -22.58 -26.53 47.51
N THR A 569 -21.49 -26.05 48.11
CA THR A 569 -20.54 -26.74 49.03
C THR A 569 -21.25 -27.57 50.13
N PRO A 570 -20.60 -28.43 50.97
CA PRO A 570 -19.18 -28.38 51.41
C PRO A 570 -18.42 -29.72 51.70
N ARG A 571 -17.10 -29.53 51.93
CA ARG A 571 -16.23 -30.14 52.98
C ARG A 571 -15.54 -31.53 52.80
N ARG A 572 -14.19 -31.39 52.75
CA ARG A 572 -13.13 -31.96 53.65
C ARG A 572 -12.51 -33.36 53.39
N LYS A 573 -11.16 -33.28 53.36
CA LYS A 573 -10.12 -34.11 54.03
C LYS A 573 -9.43 -35.27 53.28
N SER A 574 -8.22 -34.96 52.81
CA SER A 574 -6.91 -35.63 53.07
C SER A 574 -6.82 -37.14 53.37
N ARG A 575 -5.97 -37.86 52.59
CA ARG A 575 -4.91 -38.81 53.05
C ARG A 575 -4.15 -39.35 51.82
N LYS A 576 -2.85 -39.04 51.67
CA LYS A 576 -1.63 -39.83 51.97
C LYS A 576 -1.36 -41.05 51.04
N LYS A 577 -0.13 -41.06 50.48
CA LYS A 577 0.60 -42.15 49.77
C LYS A 577 0.60 -43.49 50.54
N PRO A 578 0.88 -44.62 49.86
CA PRO A 578 2.23 -45.27 49.88
C PRO A 578 2.72 -45.67 48.47
N SER A 579 3.99 -45.48 48.09
CA SER A 579 5.15 -46.42 48.12
C SER A 579 5.05 -47.67 47.20
N SER A 580 6.15 -47.87 46.46
CA SER A 580 6.59 -48.93 45.52
C SER A 580 6.33 -50.39 45.94
N PRO A 581 6.40 -51.41 45.05
CA PRO A 581 7.61 -51.89 44.31
C PRO A 581 7.30 -52.18 42.81
N SER A 582 8.22 -52.41 41.86
CA SER A 582 9.59 -52.94 41.81
C SER A 582 10.37 -52.28 40.67
#